data_AF-A0A0W8G538-F1
#
_entry.id   AF-A0A0W8G538-F1
#
_cell.length_a   1.000
_cell.length_b   1.000
_cell.length_c   1.000
_cell.angle_alpha   90.00
_cell.angle_beta   90.00
_cell.angle_gamma   90.00
#
_symmetry.space_group_name_H-M   'P 1'
#
loop_
_entity.id
_entity.type
_entity.pdbx_description
1 polymer ?
#
loop_
_entity_poly.entity_id
_entity_poly.type
_entity_poly.pdbx_seq_one_letter_code
_entity_poly.pdbx_strand_id
1 'polypeptide(L)'
;MRSYLIEELTEDDMQSIKARLSEKGFKGSLDDIYFIPFPQEMLNDEQAEHAAECGPYVLVLETGQDSVKMELLVRGKGRLRCSCISYCTPEQRNQMIDFLDNFIRELDIPV
;
A
#
# COMPACT_ATOMS: atom_id res chain seq x y z
N MET A 1 1.23 11.15 10.17
CA MET A 1 0.59 10.23 9.20
C MET A 1 0.26 8.95 9.95
N ARG A 2 -0.81 8.23 9.59
CA ARG A 2 -1.16 6.93 10.18
C ARG A 2 -0.55 5.84 9.31
N SER A 3 0.22 4.93 9.90
CA SER A 3 0.90 3.86 9.16
C SER A 3 0.82 2.54 9.91
N TYR A 4 0.91 1.45 9.14
CA TYR A 4 1.22 0.12 9.64
C TYR A 4 2.69 -0.18 9.31
N LEU A 5 3.46 -0.61 10.31
CA LEU A 5 4.91 -0.81 10.22
C LEU A 5 5.22 -2.24 10.63
N ILE A 6 5.99 -2.93 9.80
CA ILE A 6 6.63 -4.20 10.10
C ILE A 6 8.13 -3.94 10.04
N GLU A 7 8.84 -4.27 11.11
CA GLU A 7 10.27 -4.01 11.29
C GLU A 7 10.98 -5.27 11.81
N GLU A 8 12.30 -5.20 12.00
CA GLU A 8 13.16 -6.35 12.33
C GLU A 8 13.21 -7.42 11.21
N LEU A 9 13.00 -7.00 9.96
CA LEU A 9 13.16 -7.86 8.78
C LEU A 9 14.64 -8.05 8.45
N THR A 10 15.03 -9.29 8.16
CA THR A 10 16.40 -9.58 7.75
C THR A 10 16.71 -9.04 6.35
N GLU A 11 17.98 -8.99 5.99
CA GLU A 11 18.37 -8.58 4.63
C GLU A 11 17.75 -9.49 3.55
N ASP A 12 17.72 -10.80 3.79
CA ASP A 12 17.13 -11.79 2.87
C ASP A 12 15.61 -11.61 2.74
N ASP A 13 14.91 -11.30 3.84
CA ASP A 13 13.49 -10.96 3.83
C ASP A 13 13.22 -9.74 2.97
N MET A 14 14.01 -8.68 3.17
CA MET A 14 13.87 -7.42 2.44
C MET A 14 14.16 -7.58 0.95
N GLN A 15 15.15 -8.39 0.57
CA GLN A 15 15.42 -8.72 -0.83
C GLN A 15 14.23 -9.44 -1.47
N SER A 16 13.66 -10.43 -0.78
CA SER A 16 12.51 -11.21 -1.25
C SER A 16 11.27 -10.34 -1.41
N ILE A 17 10.99 -9.47 -0.44
CA ILE A 17 9.88 -8.51 -0.47
C ILE A 17 10.02 -7.54 -1.64
N LYS A 18 11.18 -6.87 -1.79
CA LYS A 18 11.41 -5.90 -2.89
C LYS A 18 11.31 -6.55 -4.27
N ALA A 19 11.83 -7.77 -4.41
CA ALA A 19 11.73 -8.55 -5.65
C ALA A 19 10.26 -8.86 -6.00
N ARG A 20 9.50 -9.35 -5.02
CA ARG A 20 8.08 -9.69 -5.20
C ARG A 20 7.21 -8.47 -5.49
N LEU A 21 7.45 -7.34 -4.83
CA LEU A 21 6.75 -6.08 -5.10
C LEU A 21 7.01 -5.59 -6.53
N SER A 22 8.25 -5.74 -7.01
CA SER A 22 8.63 -5.38 -8.38
C SER A 22 8.00 -6.32 -9.41
N GLU A 23 7.98 -7.62 -9.16
CA GLU A 23 7.32 -8.63 -10.01
C GLU A 23 5.82 -8.33 -10.18
N LYS A 24 5.13 -7.94 -9.09
CA LYS A 24 3.73 -7.54 -9.13
C LYS A 24 3.47 -6.20 -9.83
N GLY A 25 4.52 -5.48 -10.24
CA GLY A 25 4.40 -4.18 -10.93
C GLY A 25 4.01 -3.03 -10.01
N PHE A 26 4.22 -3.16 -8.69
CA PHE A 26 3.86 -2.11 -7.73
C PHE A 26 4.92 -1.01 -7.62
N LYS A 27 6.08 -1.18 -8.26
CA LYS A 27 7.19 -0.23 -8.16
C LYS A 27 6.73 1.19 -8.58
N GLY A 28 6.96 2.14 -7.69
CA GLY A 28 6.72 3.56 -7.92
C GLY A 28 7.85 4.23 -8.69
N SER A 29 7.79 5.56 -8.78
CA SER A 29 8.82 6.37 -9.44
C SER A 29 10.09 6.57 -8.61
N LEU A 30 10.03 6.31 -7.30
CA LEU A 30 11.16 6.34 -6.38
C LEU A 30 11.49 4.90 -5.96
N ASP A 31 12.77 4.59 -5.77
CA ASP A 31 13.24 3.21 -5.63
C ASP A 31 12.61 2.44 -4.47
N ASP A 32 12.39 3.10 -3.34
CA ASP A 32 11.85 2.49 -2.12
C ASP A 32 10.35 2.76 -1.92
N ILE A 33 9.66 3.24 -2.96
CA ILE A 33 8.23 3.54 -2.91
C ILE A 33 7.46 2.61 -3.84
N TYR A 34 6.41 2.01 -3.31
CA TYR A 34 5.52 1.11 -4.02
C TYR A 34 4.06 1.58 -3.88
N PHE A 35 3.29 1.42 -4.96
CA PHE A 35 1.88 1.77 -5.01
C PHE A 35 1.04 0.51 -4.97
N ILE A 36 0.48 0.21 -3.80
CA ILE A 36 -0.37 -0.96 -3.58
C ILE A 36 -1.78 -0.65 -4.07
N PRO A 37 -2.33 -1.40 -5.03
CA PRO A 37 -3.69 -1.18 -5.52
C PRO A 37 -4.72 -1.26 -4.39
N PHE A 38 -5.63 -0.28 -4.35
CA PHE A 38 -6.72 -0.28 -3.39
C PHE A 38 -7.96 -0.99 -3.96
N PRO A 39 -8.64 -1.86 -3.18
CA PRO A 39 -9.82 -2.59 -3.67
C PRO A 39 -10.96 -1.65 -4.07
N GLN A 40 -11.51 -1.83 -5.29
CA GLN A 40 -12.53 -0.95 -5.85
C GLN A 40 -13.87 -1.05 -5.11
N GLU A 41 -14.20 -2.25 -4.65
CA GLU A 41 -15.38 -2.57 -3.86
C GLU A 41 -15.39 -1.94 -2.47
N MET A 42 -14.24 -1.40 -2.03
CA MET A 42 -14.08 -0.72 -0.74
C MET A 42 -13.94 0.80 -0.87
N LEU A 43 -14.04 1.36 -2.07
CA LEU A 43 -14.05 2.82 -2.24
C LEU A 43 -15.26 3.42 -1.51
N ASN A 44 -15.04 4.54 -0.83
CA ASN A 44 -16.17 5.32 -0.32
C ASN A 44 -16.89 6.06 -1.45
N ASP A 45 -18.06 6.62 -1.17
CA ASP A 45 -18.90 7.29 -2.17
C ASP A 45 -18.14 8.35 -2.98
N GLU A 46 -17.35 9.20 -2.30
CA GLU A 46 -16.59 10.28 -2.94
C GLU A 46 -15.45 9.72 -3.83
N GLN A 47 -14.76 8.68 -3.37
CA GLN A 47 -13.71 8.02 -4.15
C GLN A 47 -14.30 7.31 -5.38
N ALA A 48 -15.45 6.67 -5.24
CA ALA A 48 -16.15 6.03 -6.35
C ALA A 48 -16.61 7.08 -7.38
N GLU A 49 -17.21 8.18 -6.92
CA GLU A 49 -17.63 9.29 -7.78
C GLU A 49 -16.44 9.91 -8.54
N HIS A 50 -15.30 10.10 -7.87
CA HIS A 50 -14.12 10.70 -8.45
C HIS A 50 -13.20 9.71 -9.18
N ALA A 51 -13.54 8.42 -9.26
CA ALA A 51 -12.64 7.38 -9.76
C ALA A 51 -12.13 7.62 -11.19
N ALA A 52 -12.96 8.19 -12.07
CA ALA A 52 -12.57 8.51 -13.44
C ALA A 52 -11.50 9.62 -13.54
N GLU A 53 -11.49 10.57 -12.60
CA GLU A 53 -10.59 11.72 -12.62
C GLU A 53 -9.40 11.57 -11.67
N CYS A 54 -9.61 10.92 -10.52
CA CYS A 54 -8.63 10.80 -9.45
C CYS A 54 -8.00 9.41 -9.40
N GLY A 55 -8.69 8.37 -9.87
CA GLY A 55 -8.20 7.00 -9.84
C GLY A 55 -7.01 6.75 -10.79
N PRO A 56 -6.45 5.54 -10.77
CA PRO A 56 -6.72 4.47 -9.81
C PRO A 56 -6.27 4.86 -8.38
N TYR A 57 -6.90 4.24 -7.38
CA TYR A 57 -6.57 4.47 -5.97
C TYR A 57 -5.54 3.46 -5.46
N VAL A 58 -4.65 3.94 -4.61
CA VAL A 58 -3.53 3.17 -4.07
C VAL A 58 -3.24 3.56 -2.62
N LEU A 59 -2.60 2.65 -1.87
CA LEU A 59 -1.83 2.99 -0.68
C LEU A 59 -0.35 3.04 -1.03
N VAL A 60 0.41 3.85 -0.31
CA VAL A 60 1.86 3.92 -0.45
C VAL A 60 2.50 2.96 0.53
N LEU A 61 3.36 2.08 0.02
CA LEU A 61 4.25 1.23 0.81
C LEU A 61 5.68 1.72 0.61
N GLU A 62 6.36 2.04 1.70
CA GLU A 62 7.76 2.43 1.73
C GLU A 62 8.61 1.29 2.29
N THR A 63 9.73 0.99 1.67
CA THR A 63 10.70 0.00 2.17
C THR A 63 11.91 0.69 2.78
N GLY A 64 12.24 0.35 4.02
CA GLY A 64 13.46 0.80 4.71
C GLY A 64 14.64 -0.15 4.51
N GLN A 65 15.58 -0.10 5.45
CA GLN A 65 16.71 -1.04 5.53
C GLN A 65 16.26 -2.43 6.00
N ASP A 66 15.40 -2.47 7.00
CA ASP A 66 14.95 -3.66 7.76
C ASP A 66 13.44 -3.58 8.09
N SER A 67 12.70 -2.79 7.30
CA SER A 67 11.29 -2.50 7.57
C SER A 67 10.48 -2.23 6.30
N VAL A 68 9.18 -2.45 6.43
CA VAL A 68 8.18 -1.99 5.46
C VAL A 68 7.10 -1.19 6.17
N LYS A 69 6.74 -0.05 5.60
CA LYS A 69 5.81 0.91 6.19
C LYS A 69 4.73 1.27 5.19
N MET A 70 3.50 0.84 5.46
CA MET A 70 2.34 1.17 4.65
C MET A 70 1.62 2.39 5.23
N GLU A 71 1.49 3.46 4.43
CA GLU A 71 0.67 4.60 4.77
C GLU A 71 -0.81 4.22 4.64
N LEU A 72 -1.59 4.38 5.72
CA LEU A 72 -3.02 4.06 5.75
C LEU A 72 -3.87 5.20 5.17
N LEU A 73 -3.45 5.71 4.01
CA LEU A 73 -4.07 6.82 3.29
C LEU A 73 -4.37 6.37 1.86
N VAL A 74 -5.65 6.46 1.47
CA VAL A 74 -6.08 6.16 0.11
C VAL A 74 -5.76 7.36 -0.77
N ARG A 75 -4.90 7.17 -1.78
CA ARG A 75 -4.45 8.23 -2.70
C ARG A 75 -4.90 7.91 -4.11
N GLY A 76 -5.43 8.91 -4.82
CA GLY A 76 -5.66 8.82 -6.26
C GLY A 76 -4.38 9.13 -7.04
N LYS A 77 -4.09 8.37 -8.10
CA LYS A 77 -2.95 8.65 -9.00
C LYS A 77 -3.20 9.78 -9.99
N GLY A 78 -4.46 10.12 -10.26
CA GLY A 78 -4.84 11.17 -11.23
C GLY A 78 -4.69 12.60 -10.71
N ARG A 79 -4.83 12.82 -9.39
CA ARG A 79 -4.72 14.15 -8.77
C ARG A 79 -3.97 14.10 -7.44
N LEU A 80 -3.02 15.03 -7.26
CA LEU A 80 -2.23 15.15 -6.03
C LEU A 80 -3.01 15.74 -4.84
N ARG A 81 -4.08 16.48 -5.10
CA ARG A 81 -4.93 17.13 -4.09
C ARG A 81 -6.38 16.97 -4.49
N CYS A 82 -7.13 16.26 -3.66
CA CYS A 82 -8.57 16.10 -3.75
C CYS A 82 -9.09 15.72 -2.36
N SER A 83 -10.35 16.04 -2.06
CA SER A 83 -11.02 15.63 -0.81
C SER A 83 -11.21 14.11 -0.73
N CYS A 84 -11.23 13.39 -1.85
CA CYS A 84 -11.25 11.93 -1.86
C CYS A 84 -9.94 11.26 -1.37
N ILE A 85 -8.86 12.04 -1.19
CA ILE A 85 -7.64 11.58 -0.54
C ILE A 85 -7.86 11.62 0.97
N SER A 86 -8.08 10.45 1.56
CA SER A 86 -8.49 10.35 2.96
C SER A 86 -7.84 9.14 3.64
N TYR A 87 -7.78 9.18 4.97
CA TYR A 87 -7.33 8.03 5.74
C TYR A 87 -8.31 6.87 5.57
N CYS A 88 -7.78 5.66 5.59
CA CYS A 88 -8.60 4.45 5.56
C CYS A 88 -9.65 4.47 6.68
N THR A 89 -10.88 4.06 6.36
CA THR A 89 -11.85 3.66 7.39
C THR A 89 -11.32 2.45 8.18
N PRO A 90 -11.91 2.09 9.33
CA PRO A 90 -11.50 0.91 10.08
C PRO A 90 -11.48 -0.37 9.24
N GLU A 91 -12.48 -0.59 8.39
CA GLU A 91 -12.63 -1.75 7.51
C GLU A 91 -11.54 -1.75 6.43
N GLN A 92 -11.37 -0.62 5.73
CA GLN A 92 -10.34 -0.45 4.70
C GLN A 92 -8.94 -0.67 5.28
N ARG A 93 -8.68 -0.16 6.48
CA ARG A 93 -7.40 -0.34 7.17
C ARG A 93 -7.15 -1.81 7.44
N ASN A 94 -8.12 -2.53 8.01
CA ASN A 94 -7.94 -3.94 8.33
C ASN A 94 -7.70 -4.75 7.07
N GLN A 95 -8.46 -4.52 6.00
CA GLN A 95 -8.24 -5.17 4.72
C GLN A 95 -6.82 -4.96 4.18
N MET A 96 -6.30 -3.73 4.27
CA MET A 96 -4.97 -3.43 3.75
C MET A 96 -3.86 -4.01 4.63
N ILE A 97 -4.06 -4.05 5.96
CA ILE A 97 -3.15 -4.75 6.88
C ILE A 97 -3.13 -6.24 6.56
N ASP A 98 -4.29 -6.88 6.46
CA ASP A 98 -4.42 -8.30 6.11
C ASP A 98 -3.79 -8.59 4.74
N PHE A 99 -3.93 -7.68 3.77
CA PHE A 99 -3.26 -7.78 2.48
C PHE A 99 -1.74 -7.81 2.63
N LEU A 100 -1.15 -6.89 3.40
CA LEU A 100 0.30 -6.81 3.58
C LEU A 100 0.83 -8.03 4.35
N ASP A 101 0.13 -8.45 5.40
CA ASP A 101 0.50 -9.63 6.18
C ASP A 101 0.48 -10.88 5.32
N ASN A 102 -0.58 -11.09 4.54
CA ASN A 102 -0.69 -12.22 3.63
C ASN A 102 0.38 -12.17 2.52
N PHE A 103 0.66 -10.99 1.98
CA PHE A 103 1.72 -10.80 0.98
C PHE A 103 3.09 -11.22 1.52
N ILE A 104 3.40 -10.90 2.78
CA ILE A 104 4.68 -11.26 3.41
C ILE A 104 4.70 -12.75 3.78
N ARG A 105 3.60 -13.29 4.30
CA ARG A 105 3.47 -14.74 4.61
C ARG A 105 3.58 -15.63 3.36
N GLU A 106 3.13 -15.16 2.19
CA GLU A 106 3.35 -15.84 0.90
C GLU A 106 4.83 -16.03 0.55
N LEU A 107 5.73 -15.29 1.19
CA LEU A 107 7.18 -15.39 1.03
C LEU A 107 7.85 -16.22 2.14
N ASP A 108 7.06 -16.93 2.94
CA ASP A 108 7.50 -17.71 4.11
C ASP A 108 8.17 -16.86 5.22
N ILE A 109 7.86 -15.56 5.27
CA ILE A 109 8.35 -14.61 6.28
C ILE A 109 7.30 -14.48 7.41
N PRO A 110 7.68 -14.65 8.70
CA PRO A 110 6.73 -14.58 9.81
C PRO A 110 6.36 -13.14 10.15
N VAL A 111 5.05 -12.83 10.07
CA VAL A 111 4.41 -11.57 10.49
C VAL A 111 3.07 -11.82 11.16
#